data_AF-A0A3B0JSE4-F1
#
_entry.id   AF-A0A3B0JSE4-F1
#
_cell.length_a   1.000
_cell.length_b   1.000
_cell.length_c   1.000
_cell.angle_alpha   90.00
_cell.angle_beta   90.00
_cell.angle_gamma   90.00
#
_symmetry.space_group_name_H-M   'P 1'
#
loop_
_entity.id
_entity.type
_entity.pdbx_description
1 polymer ?
#
loop_
_entity_poly.entity_id
_entity_poly.type
_entity_poly.pdbx_seq_one_letter_code
_entity_poly.pdbx_strand_id
1 'polypeptide(L)'
;MGGTKTLIRYVTAPQRELQALSINIVAEMAQNNIFCQDIFTKDKFLPALARNLSEAKSNENIVRCSIYAISSIIRSFPPGMNEFKRINGVKALLPCLKSANSDVYIKSAFLIASLSSLDKSLRDAFVNSDAFSMLMENVKPIDDFDVKQETTLHALSTLSTKTNLKLSAEKRKNLELILAQVISNNKQNEDCEVRFIHRNSVDHFSKAFCFLFYTFRT
;
A
#
# COMPACT_ATOMS: atom_id res chain seq x y z
N MET A 1 1.00 -34.71 7.25
CA MET A 1 1.01 -33.29 7.66
C MET A 1 -0.17 -32.58 7.00
N GLY A 2 -1.19 -32.16 7.76
CA GLY A 2 -2.46 -31.59 7.25
C GLY A 2 -2.79 -30.18 7.74
N GLY A 3 -1.85 -29.50 8.41
CA GLY A 3 -2.09 -28.21 9.06
C GLY A 3 -2.56 -27.11 8.13
N THR A 4 -2.00 -27.02 6.91
CA THR A 4 -2.37 -25.98 5.93
C THR A 4 -3.79 -26.17 5.39
N LYS A 5 -4.21 -27.43 5.14
CA LYS A 5 -5.58 -27.78 4.73
C LYS A 5 -6.62 -27.41 5.78
N THR A 6 -6.28 -27.52 7.06
CA THR A 6 -7.14 -27.07 8.15
C THR A 6 -7.14 -25.55 8.24
N LEU A 7 -5.96 -24.92 8.16
CA LEU A 7 -5.81 -23.47 8.30
C LEU A 7 -6.56 -22.69 7.22
N ILE A 8 -6.56 -23.15 5.96
CA ILE A 8 -7.29 -22.47 4.88
C ILE A 8 -8.81 -22.48 5.11
N ARG A 9 -9.36 -23.53 5.74
CA ARG A 9 -10.80 -23.59 6.08
C ARG A 9 -11.16 -22.49 7.07
N TYR A 10 -10.29 -22.22 8.02
CA TYR A 10 -10.50 -21.18 9.01
C TYR A 10 -10.27 -19.76 8.46
N VAL A 11 -9.38 -19.58 7.48
CA VAL A 11 -9.23 -18.29 6.75
C VAL A 11 -10.53 -17.86 6.06
N THR A 12 -11.43 -18.80 5.76
CA THR A 12 -12.75 -18.56 5.18
C THR A 12 -13.92 -18.89 6.12
N ALA A 13 -13.66 -19.07 7.42
CA ALA A 13 -14.71 -19.44 8.37
C ALA A 13 -15.67 -18.27 8.66
N PRO A 14 -16.94 -18.55 8.99
CA PRO A 14 -17.90 -17.52 9.34
C PRO A 14 -17.62 -16.87 10.71
N GLN A 15 -16.93 -17.58 11.60
CA GLN A 15 -16.54 -17.10 12.94
C GLN A 15 -15.37 -16.12 12.82
N ARG A 16 -15.64 -14.83 13.03
CA ARG A 16 -14.73 -13.74 12.64
C ARG A 16 -13.46 -13.69 13.47
N GLU A 17 -13.54 -14.02 14.75
CA GLU A 17 -12.39 -14.09 15.65
C GLU A 17 -11.44 -15.21 15.22
N LEU A 18 -11.99 -16.40 14.96
CA LEU A 18 -11.23 -17.55 14.50
C LEU A 18 -10.64 -17.32 13.11
N GLN A 19 -11.40 -16.66 12.24
CA GLN A 19 -10.95 -16.26 10.91
C GLN A 19 -9.76 -15.29 11.00
N ALA A 20 -9.87 -14.23 11.82
CA ALA A 20 -8.81 -13.26 12.01
C ALA A 20 -7.53 -13.89 12.59
N LEU A 21 -7.67 -14.75 13.60
CA LEU A 21 -6.55 -15.47 14.21
C LEU A 21 -5.84 -16.35 13.18
N SER A 22 -6.62 -17.10 12.38
CA SER A 22 -6.07 -17.99 11.35
C SER A 22 -5.32 -17.22 10.26
N ILE A 23 -5.85 -16.06 9.84
CA ILE A 23 -5.17 -15.18 8.89
C ILE A 23 -3.85 -14.64 9.48
N ASN A 24 -3.84 -14.26 10.76
CA ASN A 24 -2.61 -13.79 11.40
C ASN A 24 -1.57 -14.91 11.52
N ILE A 25 -1.97 -16.15 11.83
CA ILE A 25 -1.04 -17.30 11.82
C ILE A 25 -0.38 -17.44 10.44
N VAL A 26 -1.15 -17.33 9.35
CA VAL A 26 -0.60 -17.36 7.99
C VAL A 26 0.40 -16.22 7.78
N ALA A 27 0.07 -15.00 8.24
CA ALA A 27 0.94 -13.84 8.10
C ALA A 27 2.28 -14.00 8.83
N GLU A 28 2.23 -14.43 10.09
CA GLU A 28 3.41 -14.66 10.94
C GLU A 28 4.29 -15.78 10.37
N MET A 29 3.68 -16.89 9.96
CA MET A 29 4.41 -18.02 9.37
C MET A 29 5.08 -17.66 8.05
N ALA A 30 4.43 -16.83 7.21
CA ALA A 30 4.93 -16.45 5.89
C ALA A 30 5.98 -15.32 5.95
N GLN A 31 5.99 -14.51 7.01
CA GLN A 31 6.84 -13.32 7.07
C GLN A 31 8.32 -13.72 6.99
N ASN A 32 8.99 -13.26 5.91
CA ASN A 32 10.41 -13.55 5.64
C ASN A 32 10.75 -15.06 5.63
N ASN A 33 9.80 -15.92 5.32
CA ASN A 33 9.96 -17.37 5.36
C ASN A 33 9.56 -18.01 4.02
N ILE A 34 10.55 -18.21 3.14
CA ILE A 34 10.35 -18.74 1.78
C ILE A 34 9.61 -20.09 1.77
N PHE A 35 9.88 -20.97 2.74
CA PHE A 35 9.22 -22.27 2.83
C PHE A 35 7.71 -22.11 3.05
N CYS A 36 7.31 -21.27 4.01
CA CYS A 36 5.89 -21.02 4.27
C CYS A 36 5.23 -20.22 3.13
N GLN A 37 5.94 -19.24 2.56
CA GLN A 37 5.45 -18.47 1.41
C GLN A 37 5.13 -19.38 0.21
N ASP A 38 6.01 -20.34 -0.09
CA ASP A 38 5.82 -21.32 -1.18
C ASP A 38 4.60 -22.21 -0.91
N ILE A 39 4.49 -22.76 0.32
CA ILE A 39 3.35 -23.59 0.73
C ILE A 39 2.02 -22.81 0.61
N PHE A 40 1.92 -21.62 1.18
CA PHE A 40 0.68 -20.84 1.14
C PHE A 40 0.31 -20.38 -0.27
N THR A 41 1.31 -20.12 -1.11
CA THR A 41 1.09 -19.81 -2.53
C THR A 41 0.52 -21.02 -3.28
N LYS A 42 1.10 -22.21 -3.09
CA LYS A 42 0.64 -23.48 -3.71
C LYS A 42 -0.76 -23.88 -3.23
N ASP A 43 -1.01 -23.75 -1.93
CA ASP A 43 -2.27 -24.13 -1.29
C ASP A 43 -3.40 -23.09 -1.46
N LYS A 44 -3.23 -22.10 -2.34
CA LYS A 44 -4.28 -21.14 -2.74
C LYS A 44 -4.81 -20.24 -1.62
N PHE A 45 -3.93 -19.84 -0.68
CA PHE A 45 -4.27 -18.85 0.33
C PHE A 45 -4.48 -17.45 -0.27
N LEU A 46 -3.68 -17.05 -1.27
CA LEU A 46 -3.80 -15.72 -1.90
C LEU A 46 -5.21 -15.43 -2.47
N PRO A 47 -5.85 -16.33 -3.25
CA PRO A 47 -7.24 -16.17 -3.65
C PRO A 47 -8.24 -16.03 -2.50
N ALA A 48 -8.03 -16.74 -1.37
CA ALA A 48 -8.91 -16.64 -0.21
C ALA A 48 -8.76 -15.29 0.50
N LEU A 49 -7.52 -14.87 0.73
CA LEU A 49 -7.20 -13.58 1.35
C LEU A 49 -7.65 -12.40 0.48
N ALA A 50 -7.50 -12.48 -0.85
CA ALA A 50 -7.96 -11.45 -1.77
C ALA A 50 -9.48 -11.27 -1.75
N ARG A 51 -10.25 -12.37 -1.58
CA ARG A 51 -11.70 -12.29 -1.40
C ARG A 51 -12.09 -11.55 -0.12
N ASN A 52 -11.36 -11.78 0.97
CA ASN A 52 -11.60 -11.08 2.24
C ASN A 52 -11.43 -9.55 2.12
N LEU A 53 -10.61 -9.05 1.17
CA LEU A 53 -10.46 -7.60 0.95
C LEU A 53 -11.77 -6.93 0.47
N SER A 54 -12.67 -7.69 -0.16
CA SER A 54 -13.98 -7.17 -0.58
C SER A 54 -14.93 -6.88 0.60
N GLU A 55 -14.63 -7.40 1.80
CA GLU A 55 -15.40 -7.15 3.02
C GLU A 55 -15.00 -5.84 3.74
N ALA A 56 -14.26 -4.94 3.07
CA ALA A 56 -13.74 -3.70 3.67
C ALA A 56 -14.80 -2.82 4.36
N LYS A 57 -16.07 -2.93 3.96
CA LYS A 57 -17.19 -2.19 4.57
C LYS A 57 -17.84 -2.91 5.76
N SER A 58 -17.68 -4.22 5.86
CA SER A 58 -18.39 -5.06 6.83
C SER A 58 -17.48 -5.62 7.93
N ASN A 59 -16.18 -5.78 7.67
CA ASN A 59 -15.24 -6.29 8.68
C ASN A 59 -13.80 -5.81 8.45
N GLU A 60 -13.49 -4.64 9.00
CA GLU A 60 -12.19 -3.98 8.87
C GLU A 60 -11.04 -4.81 9.45
N ASN A 61 -11.28 -5.56 10.54
CA ASN A 61 -10.26 -6.40 11.17
C ASN A 61 -9.83 -7.55 10.24
N ILE A 62 -10.77 -8.23 9.61
CA ILE A 62 -10.49 -9.29 8.64
C ILE A 62 -9.71 -8.76 7.44
N VAL A 63 -10.09 -7.58 6.93
CA VAL A 63 -9.39 -6.92 5.82
C VAL A 63 -7.95 -6.56 6.24
N ARG A 64 -7.77 -5.95 7.40
CA ARG A 64 -6.46 -5.58 7.95
C ARG A 64 -5.54 -6.80 8.09
N CYS A 65 -6.04 -7.90 8.67
CA CYS A 65 -5.28 -9.15 8.78
C CYS A 65 -4.96 -9.73 7.39
N SER A 66 -5.91 -9.66 6.45
CA SER A 66 -5.73 -10.21 5.10
C SER A 66 -4.68 -9.43 4.30
N ILE A 67 -4.63 -8.09 4.41
CA ILE A 67 -3.57 -7.26 3.82
C ILE A 67 -2.21 -7.68 4.39
N TYR A 68 -2.13 -7.87 5.71
CA TYR A 68 -0.90 -8.30 6.36
C TYR A 68 -0.43 -9.67 5.86
N ALA A 69 -1.31 -10.67 5.83
CA ALA A 69 -0.99 -12.00 5.33
C ALA A 69 -0.58 -12.00 3.85
N ILE A 70 -1.30 -11.26 2.99
CA ILE A 70 -0.92 -11.10 1.58
C ILE A 70 0.48 -10.50 1.47
N SER A 71 0.74 -9.41 2.20
CA SER A 71 2.06 -8.77 2.23
C SER A 71 3.16 -9.74 2.65
N SER A 72 2.95 -10.53 3.71
CA SER A 72 3.91 -11.54 4.17
C SER A 72 4.15 -12.65 3.16
N ILE A 73 3.13 -13.08 2.40
CA ILE A 73 3.26 -14.14 1.39
C ILE A 73 4.07 -13.67 0.17
N ILE A 74 3.86 -12.43 -0.29
CA ILE A 74 4.34 -11.99 -1.62
C ILE A 74 5.63 -11.18 -1.59
N ARG A 75 5.95 -10.53 -0.45
CA ARG A 75 7.12 -9.64 -0.37
C ARG A 75 8.41 -10.44 -0.45
N SER A 76 9.32 -9.94 -1.30
CA SER A 76 10.62 -10.57 -1.57
C SER A 76 10.53 -12.03 -2.06
N PHE A 77 9.37 -12.44 -2.58
CA PHE A 77 9.11 -13.81 -3.03
C PHE A 77 8.44 -13.81 -4.42
N PRO A 78 9.22 -13.97 -5.52
CA PRO A 78 8.71 -13.87 -6.88
C PRO A 78 7.54 -14.82 -7.22
N PRO A 79 7.49 -16.09 -6.77
CA PRO A 79 6.34 -16.96 -7.05
C PRO A 79 5.02 -16.43 -6.46
N GLY A 80 5.06 -15.93 -5.21
CA GLY A 80 3.90 -15.30 -4.58
C GLY A 80 3.47 -14.02 -5.29
N MET A 81 4.44 -13.21 -5.74
CA MET A 81 4.18 -12.01 -6.55
C MET A 81 3.48 -12.33 -7.87
N ASN A 82 3.94 -13.37 -8.56
CA ASN A 82 3.34 -13.82 -9.82
C ASN A 82 1.93 -14.36 -9.61
N GLU A 83 1.70 -15.11 -8.52
CA GLU A 83 0.34 -15.55 -8.16
C GLU A 83 -0.57 -14.36 -7.84
N PHE A 84 -0.09 -13.36 -7.10
CA PHE A 84 -0.84 -12.13 -6.80
C PHE A 84 -1.27 -11.40 -8.08
N LYS A 85 -0.37 -11.27 -9.07
CA LYS A 85 -0.71 -10.75 -10.40
C LYS A 85 -1.77 -11.61 -11.09
N ARG A 86 -1.57 -12.93 -11.11
CA ARG A 86 -2.47 -13.89 -11.78
C ARG A 86 -3.90 -13.82 -11.25
N ILE A 87 -4.08 -13.58 -9.95
CA ILE A 87 -5.39 -13.50 -9.31
C ILE A 87 -6.03 -12.10 -9.35
N ASN A 88 -5.48 -11.16 -10.13
CA ASN A 88 -5.90 -9.76 -10.15
C ASN A 88 -5.83 -9.07 -8.78
N GLY A 89 -4.80 -9.37 -7.98
CA GLY A 89 -4.64 -8.84 -6.63
C GLY A 89 -4.62 -7.31 -6.55
N VAL A 90 -4.14 -6.63 -7.61
CA VAL A 90 -4.23 -5.17 -7.77
C VAL A 90 -5.68 -4.70 -7.62
N LYS A 91 -6.62 -5.29 -8.38
CA LYS A 91 -8.03 -4.91 -8.33
C LYS A 91 -8.68 -5.19 -6.98
N ALA A 92 -8.26 -6.27 -6.31
CA ALA A 92 -8.77 -6.63 -5.00
C ALA A 92 -8.33 -5.66 -3.89
N LEU A 93 -7.16 -5.02 -4.03
CA LEU A 93 -6.61 -4.11 -3.02
C LEU A 93 -7.16 -2.68 -3.12
N LEU A 94 -7.57 -2.23 -4.31
CA LEU A 94 -8.01 -0.86 -4.55
C LEU A 94 -9.19 -0.39 -3.68
N PRO A 95 -10.25 -1.19 -3.43
CA PRO A 95 -11.35 -0.78 -2.57
C PRO A 95 -10.90 -0.38 -1.16
N CYS A 96 -9.80 -0.95 -0.67
CA CYS A 96 -9.26 -0.63 0.66
C CYS A 96 -8.74 0.82 0.77
N LEU A 97 -8.40 1.48 -0.36
CA LEU A 97 -8.07 2.91 -0.38
C LEU A 97 -9.28 3.83 -0.14
N LYS A 98 -10.50 3.28 -0.15
CA LYS A 98 -11.74 4.01 0.17
C LYS A 98 -12.26 3.69 1.57
N SER A 99 -11.48 2.94 2.37
CA SER A 99 -11.85 2.58 3.74
C SER A 99 -11.92 3.82 4.63
N ALA A 100 -12.97 3.91 5.46
CA ALA A 100 -13.06 4.90 6.53
C ALA A 100 -12.08 4.60 7.67
N ASN A 101 -11.74 3.32 7.87
CA ASN A 101 -10.72 2.90 8.82
C ASN A 101 -9.31 3.23 8.31
N SER A 102 -8.61 4.04 9.11
CA SER A 102 -7.27 4.54 8.80
C SER A 102 -6.24 3.42 8.69
N ASP A 103 -6.30 2.39 9.53
CA ASP A 103 -5.34 1.29 9.51
C ASP A 103 -5.44 0.46 8.22
N VAL A 104 -6.66 0.16 7.77
CA VAL A 104 -6.90 -0.53 6.50
C VAL A 104 -6.36 0.30 5.35
N TYR A 105 -6.64 1.61 5.35
CA TYR A 105 -6.14 2.53 4.34
C TYR A 105 -4.60 2.58 4.33
N ILE A 106 -3.99 2.85 5.48
CA ILE A 106 -2.53 3.02 5.64
C ILE A 106 -1.82 1.75 5.18
N LYS A 107 -2.25 0.57 5.65
CA LYS A 107 -1.62 -0.71 5.25
C LYS A 107 -1.77 -0.98 3.76
N SER A 108 -2.90 -0.60 3.17
CA SER A 108 -3.12 -0.74 1.72
C SER A 108 -2.22 0.20 0.92
N ALA A 109 -2.18 1.49 1.27
CA ALA A 109 -1.34 2.48 0.63
C ALA A 109 0.16 2.11 0.76
N PHE A 110 0.59 1.66 1.94
CA PHE A 110 1.95 1.18 2.17
C PHE A 110 2.28 -0.04 1.33
N LEU A 111 1.39 -1.03 1.25
CA LEU A 111 1.59 -2.22 0.42
C LEU A 111 1.68 -1.84 -1.07
N ILE A 112 0.80 -0.97 -1.56
CA ILE A 112 0.82 -0.45 -2.94
C ILE A 112 2.17 0.21 -3.25
N ALA A 113 2.65 1.07 -2.36
CA ALA A 113 3.97 1.70 -2.51
C ALA A 113 5.08 0.64 -2.54
N SER A 114 5.10 -0.27 -1.58
CA SER A 114 6.12 -1.33 -1.52
C SER A 114 6.15 -2.18 -2.78
N LEU A 115 5.00 -2.61 -3.30
CA LEU A 115 4.92 -3.42 -4.52
C LEU A 115 5.35 -2.62 -5.77
N SER A 116 4.95 -1.36 -5.84
CA SER A 116 5.28 -0.46 -6.96
C SER A 116 6.77 -0.11 -7.02
N SER A 117 7.45 -0.08 -5.89
CA SER A 117 8.91 0.07 -5.81
C SER A 117 9.66 -1.17 -6.27
N LEU A 118 9.10 -2.36 -6.03
CA LEU A 118 9.73 -3.63 -6.36
C LEU A 118 9.53 -4.04 -7.82
N ASP A 119 8.40 -3.70 -8.43
CA ASP A 119 8.03 -4.20 -9.75
C ASP A 119 7.32 -3.11 -10.60
N LYS A 120 7.94 -2.76 -11.73
CA LYS A 120 7.40 -1.76 -12.67
C LYS A 120 6.03 -2.17 -13.23
N SER A 121 5.83 -3.45 -13.57
CA SER A 121 4.56 -3.92 -14.11
C SER A 121 3.43 -3.78 -13.09
N LEU A 122 3.70 -3.98 -11.79
CA LEU A 122 2.71 -3.71 -10.75
C LEU A 122 2.45 -2.22 -10.58
N ARG A 123 3.49 -1.39 -10.61
CA ARG A 123 3.31 0.08 -10.57
C ARG A 123 2.41 0.55 -11.70
N ASP A 124 2.69 0.14 -12.93
CA ASP A 124 1.89 0.49 -14.10
C ASP A 124 0.45 -0.04 -13.95
N ALA A 125 0.26 -1.25 -13.42
CA ALA A 125 -1.07 -1.81 -13.15
C ALA A 125 -1.86 -1.01 -12.10
N PHE A 126 -1.24 -0.55 -11.02
CA PHE A 126 -1.87 0.31 -10.02
C PHE A 126 -2.27 1.67 -10.61
N VAL A 127 -1.37 2.30 -11.39
CA VAL A 127 -1.65 3.58 -12.06
C VAL A 127 -2.80 3.44 -13.06
N ASN A 128 -2.78 2.39 -13.89
CA ASN A 128 -3.85 2.10 -14.86
C ASN A 128 -5.19 1.73 -14.22
N SER A 129 -5.19 1.40 -12.92
CA SER A 129 -6.39 1.08 -12.15
C SER A 129 -6.79 2.21 -11.19
N ASP A 130 -6.40 3.45 -11.50
CA ASP A 130 -6.76 4.67 -10.77
C ASP A 130 -6.26 4.76 -9.31
N ALA A 131 -5.30 3.95 -8.89
CA ALA A 131 -4.71 4.03 -7.55
C ALA A 131 -4.17 5.44 -7.24
N PHE A 132 -3.55 6.08 -8.24
CA PHE A 132 -3.00 7.42 -8.09
C PHE A 132 -4.10 8.46 -7.80
N SER A 133 -5.21 8.43 -8.55
CA SER A 133 -6.34 9.35 -8.32
C SER A 133 -6.97 9.12 -6.95
N MET A 134 -7.17 7.86 -6.54
CA MET A 134 -7.77 7.53 -5.24
C MET A 134 -6.90 7.98 -4.05
N LEU A 135 -5.57 7.88 -4.18
CA LEU A 135 -4.65 8.40 -3.17
C LEU A 135 -4.68 9.93 -3.13
N MET A 136 -4.73 10.61 -4.28
CA MET A 136 -4.83 12.07 -4.34
C MET A 136 -6.07 12.62 -3.61
N GLU A 137 -7.21 11.95 -3.73
CA GLU A 137 -8.46 12.35 -3.05
C GLU A 137 -8.34 12.34 -1.52
N ASN A 138 -7.37 11.62 -0.97
CA ASN A 138 -7.11 11.53 0.46
C ASN A 138 -6.05 12.51 0.96
N VAL A 139 -5.36 13.24 0.07
CA VAL A 139 -4.36 14.24 0.46
C VAL A 139 -5.09 15.51 0.90
N LYS A 140 -4.82 15.96 2.12
CA LYS A 140 -5.41 17.21 2.66
C LYS A 140 -4.32 18.14 3.19
N PRO A 141 -4.58 19.46 3.25
CA PRO A 141 -3.80 20.34 4.12
C PRO A 141 -4.02 19.89 5.57
N ILE A 142 -2.94 19.54 6.27
CA ILE A 142 -2.98 19.18 7.69
C ILE A 142 -1.91 20.04 8.38
N ASP A 143 -2.22 20.48 9.59
CA ASP A 143 -1.37 21.39 10.37
C ASP A 143 -0.35 20.66 11.25
N ASP A 144 -0.48 19.33 11.39
CA ASP A 144 0.37 18.47 12.22
C ASP A 144 0.68 17.14 11.52
N PHE A 145 1.61 16.36 12.07
CA PHE A 145 2.00 15.04 11.57
C PHE A 145 0.81 14.09 11.54
N ASP A 146 0.56 13.50 10.37
CA ASP A 146 -0.46 12.47 10.17
C ASP A 146 0.14 11.30 9.38
N VAL A 147 0.15 10.12 10.01
CA VAL A 147 0.68 8.88 9.40
C VAL A 147 -0.06 8.53 8.12
N LYS A 148 -1.38 8.82 8.05
CA LYS A 148 -2.19 8.57 6.86
C LYS A 148 -1.73 9.45 5.70
N GLN A 149 -1.51 10.74 5.94
CA GLN A 149 -0.97 11.69 4.97
C GLN A 149 0.43 11.29 4.52
N GLU A 150 1.36 11.01 5.44
CA GLU A 150 2.74 10.59 5.12
C GLU A 150 2.74 9.36 4.21
N THR A 151 1.97 8.33 4.58
CA THR A 151 1.86 7.09 3.81
C THR A 151 1.25 7.35 2.42
N THR A 152 0.26 8.24 2.33
CA THR A 152 -0.36 8.64 1.06
C THR A 152 0.65 9.32 0.15
N LEU A 153 1.40 10.27 0.68
CA LEU A 153 2.44 11.00 -0.04
C LEU A 153 3.55 10.06 -0.52
N HIS A 154 3.99 9.13 0.33
CA HIS A 154 4.96 8.10 -0.05
C HIS A 154 4.45 7.21 -1.20
N ALA A 155 3.20 6.77 -1.14
CA ALA A 155 2.58 5.98 -2.20
C ALA A 155 2.47 6.75 -3.52
N LEU A 156 2.03 8.02 -3.48
CA LEU A 156 1.96 8.90 -4.65
C LEU A 156 3.33 9.11 -5.29
N SER A 157 4.35 9.39 -4.48
CA SER A 157 5.74 9.52 -4.93
C SER A 157 6.20 8.27 -5.68
N THR A 158 5.97 7.11 -5.09
CA THR A 158 6.37 5.83 -5.66
C THR A 158 5.66 5.55 -7.00
N LEU A 159 4.36 5.79 -7.07
CA LEU A 159 3.58 5.61 -8.30
C LEU A 159 3.97 6.60 -9.40
N SER A 160 4.37 7.82 -9.03
CA SER A 160 4.84 8.85 -9.96
C SER A 160 6.22 8.58 -10.54
N THR A 161 7.02 7.76 -9.87
CA THR A 161 8.39 7.49 -10.26
C THR A 161 8.45 6.79 -11.62
N LYS A 162 8.94 7.49 -12.65
CA LYS A 162 9.20 6.96 -14.00
C LYS A 162 7.95 6.42 -14.72
N THR A 163 6.77 6.90 -14.33
CA THR A 163 5.50 6.54 -14.96
C THR A 163 4.92 7.77 -15.66
N ASN A 164 4.43 7.62 -16.90
CA ASN A 164 3.72 8.70 -17.59
C ASN A 164 2.33 8.90 -16.97
N LEU A 165 2.27 9.66 -15.88
CA LEU A 165 1.02 9.99 -15.19
C LEU A 165 0.13 10.86 -16.09
N LYS A 166 -0.95 10.27 -16.59
CA LYS A 166 -2.02 10.98 -17.31
C LYS A 166 -2.89 11.73 -16.29
N LEU A 167 -2.39 12.85 -15.79
CA LEU A 167 -3.15 13.77 -14.96
C LEU A 167 -3.67 14.94 -15.79
N SER A 168 -4.93 15.30 -15.57
CA SER A 168 -5.49 16.56 -16.06
C SER A 168 -4.72 17.75 -15.48
N ALA A 169 -4.65 18.87 -16.21
CA ALA A 169 -4.01 20.10 -15.73
C ALA A 169 -4.56 20.59 -14.38
N GLU A 170 -5.87 20.46 -14.16
CA GLU A 170 -6.53 20.85 -12.90
C GLU A 170 -6.04 20.03 -11.70
N LYS A 171 -6.05 18.70 -11.81
CA LYS A 171 -5.51 17.81 -10.76
C LYS A 171 -4.03 18.09 -10.45
N ARG A 172 -3.21 18.40 -11.46
CA ARG A 172 -1.80 18.77 -11.25
C ARG A 172 -1.68 20.06 -10.44
N LYS A 173 -2.42 21.10 -10.81
CA LYS A 173 -2.43 22.39 -10.10
C LYS A 173 -2.91 22.24 -8.66
N ASN A 174 -3.97 21.46 -8.42
CA ASN A 174 -4.46 21.21 -7.06
C ASN A 174 -3.43 20.48 -6.20
N LEU A 175 -2.73 19.49 -6.77
CA LEU A 175 -1.67 18.77 -6.07
C LEU A 175 -0.50 19.71 -5.74
N GLU A 176 -0.08 20.57 -6.67
CA GLU A 176 0.96 21.57 -6.43
C GLU A 176 0.59 22.54 -5.30
N LEU A 177 -0.67 23.01 -5.27
CA LEU A 177 -1.17 23.89 -4.21
C LEU A 177 -1.17 23.18 -2.85
N ILE A 178 -1.68 21.95 -2.78
CA ILE A 178 -1.71 21.18 -1.53
C ILE A 178 -0.29 20.90 -1.04
N LEU A 179 0.61 20.46 -1.93
CA LEU A 179 2.01 20.21 -1.58
C LEU A 179 2.71 21.50 -1.11
N ALA A 180 2.47 22.62 -1.79
CA ALA A 180 3.02 23.92 -1.37
C ALA A 180 2.50 24.35 0.01
N GLN A 181 1.22 24.13 0.30
CA GLN A 181 0.64 24.41 1.61
C GLN A 181 1.24 23.52 2.70
N VAL A 182 1.35 22.20 2.45
CA VAL A 182 1.96 21.26 3.40
C VAL A 182 3.43 21.64 3.63
N ILE A 183 4.19 21.98 2.59
CA ILE A 183 5.58 22.46 2.73
C ILE A 183 5.65 23.75 3.55
N SER A 184 4.77 24.72 3.29
CA SER A 184 4.73 26.00 4.01
C SER A 184 4.42 25.82 5.49
N ASN A 185 3.47 24.96 5.82
CA ASN A 185 3.11 24.66 7.21
C ASN A 185 4.27 23.96 7.95
N ASN A 186 5.01 23.07 7.26
CA ASN A 186 6.13 22.35 7.88
C ASN A 186 7.45 23.13 7.90
N LYS A 187 7.62 24.20 7.11
CA LYS A 187 8.78 25.11 7.21
C LYS A 187 8.86 25.89 8.52
N GLN A 188 7.79 25.93 9.30
CA GLN A 188 7.79 26.54 10.64
C GLN A 188 8.42 25.63 11.71
N ASN A 189 8.75 24.38 11.37
CA ASN A 189 9.53 23.45 12.19
C ASN A 189 10.95 23.36 11.60
N GLU A 190 11.80 24.34 11.90
CA GLU A 190 13.20 24.38 11.45
C GLU A 190 14.04 23.33 12.17
N ASP A 191 14.37 22.25 11.46
CA ASP A 191 15.72 21.65 11.43
C ASP A 191 15.78 20.53 10.37
N CYS A 192 16.01 20.89 9.10
CA CYS A 192 16.51 19.94 8.09
C CYS A 192 16.99 20.67 6.81
N GLU A 193 17.89 21.64 6.95
CA GLU A 193 18.83 21.92 5.87
C GLU A 193 19.98 20.91 5.96
N VAL A 194 20.20 20.16 4.88
CA VAL A 194 21.50 19.66 4.35
C VAL A 194 21.32 18.28 3.71
N ARG A 195 21.46 18.28 2.36
CA ARG A 195 21.62 17.18 1.38
C ARG A 195 20.38 16.90 0.54
N PHE A 196 20.29 17.49 -0.65
CA PHE A 196 20.03 16.78 -1.93
C PHE A 196 20.08 17.74 -3.15
N ILE A 197 21.16 18.51 -3.25
CA ILE A 197 21.62 19.01 -4.56
C ILE A 197 22.59 17.94 -5.07
N HIS A 198 22.10 17.02 -5.91
CA HIS A 198 22.85 16.23 -6.90
C HIS A 198 22.10 14.94 -7.26
N ARG A 199 21.01 15.08 -8.02
CA ARG A 199 20.69 14.13 -9.10
C ARG A 199 19.75 14.82 -10.08
N ASN A 200 20.25 14.99 -11.30
CA ASN A 200 19.61 15.70 -12.38
C ASN A 200 18.25 15.07 -12.74
N SER A 201 17.28 15.97 -12.96
CA SER A 201 16.06 15.83 -13.75
C SER A 201 15.21 14.57 -13.55
N VAL A 202 14.14 14.65 -12.74
CA VAL A 202 12.73 14.29 -13.11
C VAL A 202 11.78 14.95 -12.07
N ASP A 203 10.87 15.79 -12.53
CA ASP A 203 9.68 16.36 -11.87
C ASP A 203 9.78 17.12 -10.53
N HIS A 204 9.19 18.33 -10.52
CA HIS A 204 8.90 19.12 -9.31
C HIS A 204 8.13 18.31 -8.25
N PHE A 205 7.24 17.41 -8.69
CA PHE A 205 6.49 16.52 -7.81
C PHE A 205 7.39 15.56 -7.03
N SER A 206 8.36 14.91 -7.68
CA SER A 206 9.28 13.98 -6.99
C SER A 206 10.11 14.69 -5.94
N LYS A 207 10.51 15.95 -6.18
CA LYS A 207 11.22 16.78 -5.20
C LYS A 207 10.32 17.17 -4.01
N ALA A 208 9.07 17.56 -4.27
CA ALA A 208 8.11 17.91 -3.22
C ALA A 208 7.76 16.70 -2.33
N PHE A 209 7.55 15.53 -2.94
CA PHE A 209 7.31 14.29 -2.19
C PHE A 209 8.53 13.82 -1.40
N CYS A 210 9.75 13.93 -1.95
CA CYS A 210 10.96 13.63 -1.22
C CYS A 210 11.18 14.60 -0.05
N PHE A 211 10.96 15.90 -0.25
CA PHE A 211 11.07 16.89 0.82
C PHE A 211 10.12 16.54 1.98
N LEU A 212 8.84 16.28 1.68
CA LEU A 212 7.86 15.88 2.70
C LEU A 212 8.24 14.57 3.41
N PHE A 213 8.75 13.57 2.67
CA PHE A 213 9.16 12.29 3.26
C PHE A 213 10.34 12.43 4.24
N TYR A 214 11.21 13.43 4.06
CA TYR A 214 12.34 13.68 4.96
C TYR A 214 11.97 14.59 6.14
N THR A 215 11.08 15.57 5.94
CA THR A 215 10.60 16.45 7.03
C THR A 215 9.81 15.70 8.11
N PHE A 216 9.13 14.60 7.75
CA PHE A 216 8.33 13.81 8.69
C PHE A 216 9.06 12.63 9.34
N ARG A 217 10.39 12.49 9.13
CA ARG A 217 11.18 11.34 9.64
C ARG A 217 12.21 11.70 10.72
N THR A 218 12.03 12.81 11.41
CA THR A 218 12.85 13.24 12.57
C THR A 218 12.00 13.30 13.82
#